data_AF-A0A9X1P6S8-F1
#
_entry.id   AF-A0A9X1P6S8-F1
#
_cell.length_a   1.000
_cell.length_b   1.000
_cell.length_c   1.000
_cell.angle_alpha   90.00
_cell.angle_beta   90.00
_cell.angle_gamma   90.00
#
_symmetry.space_group_name_H-M   'P 1'
#
loop_
_entity.id
_entity.type
_entity.pdbx_description
1 polymer ?
#
loop_
_entity_poly.entity_id
_entity_poly.type
_entity_poly.pdbx_seq_one_letter_code
_entity_poly.pdbx_strand_id
1 'polypeptide(L)'
;MKQSFTLLLLLFICSSVVRGQKAKDILEDGIPVQSDGSIFIKFSDNSIKYYAGDLPKRSLSIKDSIIFLPKNSSINVFIKPLNPLNFSFNSETKIVIDQIDADAANAQKSILELNSKFNGAAARSMIATATCPFGGLESSLKKIKDSLEVDTKPKIVKLFKSLKGLSFNSEDQTISTLNDVEKQIDDLDKHYKRIVAAIATFRDDVKNFTCPVATDNPFIIKYIFDQLAAEAERVQVMQYRRVNNLKRAYDIVKKAQVDASEEKDGLRWCTFVKEVEIEKGKISIFTITIYKSGFRLSNSDDESIEVDEIIENSKVEVTKATIRFRRFQRFVPEVSAGVAYVDLSYPKYGIDKDAASNEQRVVNSGNDNMKRINITGMINYNYFIQNSQVHPFVQLGAGANIDFPVLLIGGGLRFNFVGGSRLAFAGGIASSWIKSLDKLKLGSVVNSQADLDSDIRYQFAKPKVYFGVQFGF
;
A
#
# COMPACT_ATOMS: atom_id res chain seq x y z
N MET A 1 19.70 45.03 11.39
CA MET A 1 19.01 44.26 12.44
C MET A 1 17.55 43.95 12.08
N LYS A 2 16.62 44.93 12.01
CA LYS A 2 15.17 44.66 11.72
C LYS A 2 14.91 43.75 10.50
N GLN A 3 15.47 44.07 9.31
CA GLN A 3 15.31 43.23 8.10
C GLN A 3 15.74 41.77 8.29
N SER A 4 16.82 41.53 9.05
CA SER A 4 17.32 40.18 9.34
C SER A 4 16.31 39.34 10.14
N PHE A 5 15.56 40.00 11.04
CA PHE A 5 14.52 39.36 11.85
C PHE A 5 13.28 39.02 11.02
N THR A 6 12.86 39.93 10.13
CA THR A 6 11.73 39.70 9.21
C THR A 6 11.99 38.53 8.26
N LEU A 7 13.22 38.38 7.75
CA LEU A 7 13.60 37.27 6.88
C LEU A 7 13.62 35.92 7.62
N LEU A 8 14.10 35.90 8.87
CA LEU A 8 14.08 34.72 9.72
C LEU A 8 12.64 34.25 10.01
N LEU A 9 11.72 35.21 10.25
CA LEU A 9 10.31 34.93 10.50
C LEU A 9 9.62 34.33 9.26
N LEU A 10 9.91 34.85 8.06
CA LEU A 10 9.40 34.31 6.79
C LEU A 10 9.83 32.85 6.55
N LEU A 11 11.11 32.53 6.80
CA LEU A 11 11.61 31.15 6.71
C LEU A 11 10.89 30.20 7.70
N PHE A 12 10.52 30.71 8.88
CA PHE A 12 9.79 29.95 9.90
C PHE A 12 8.31 29.69 9.54
N ILE A 13 7.70 30.58 8.74
CA ILE A 13 6.30 30.44 8.30
C ILE A 13 6.20 29.42 7.16
N CYS A 14 7.07 29.51 6.15
CA CYS A 14 7.03 28.62 4.98
C CYS A 14 7.27 27.13 5.29
N SER A 15 8.02 26.79 6.34
CA SER A 15 8.35 25.40 6.70
C SER A 15 7.22 24.61 7.37
N SER A 16 6.10 25.27 7.72
CA SER A 16 5.04 24.74 8.59
C SER A 16 3.80 24.19 7.88
N VAL A 17 3.61 24.46 6.59
CA VAL A 17 2.33 24.22 5.88
C VAL A 17 2.33 22.93 5.04
N VAL A 18 3.49 22.47 4.59
CA VAL A 18 3.60 21.27 3.73
C VAL A 18 3.44 20.01 4.59
N ARG A 19 2.24 19.41 4.59
CA ARG A 19 1.94 18.07 5.16
C ARG A 19 2.51 16.92 4.31
N GLY A 20 3.68 17.14 3.70
CA GLY A 20 4.43 16.14 2.98
C GLY A 20 5.20 15.21 3.92
N GLN A 21 5.66 14.09 3.38
CA GLN A 21 6.55 13.18 4.09
C GLN A 21 7.91 13.87 4.30
N LYS A 22 8.50 13.72 5.49
CA LYS A 22 9.82 14.29 5.83
C LYS A 22 10.90 13.20 5.82
N ALA A 23 12.16 13.57 5.60
CA ALA A 23 13.26 12.62 5.66
C ALA A 23 13.39 11.94 7.03
N LYS A 24 12.89 12.57 8.11
CA LYS A 24 12.62 11.95 9.42
C LYS A 24 11.87 10.61 9.29
N ASP A 25 10.77 10.59 8.55
CA ASP A 25 9.82 9.48 8.51
C ASP A 25 10.48 8.21 7.94
N ILE A 26 11.62 8.38 7.25
CA ILE A 26 12.50 7.32 6.74
C ILE A 26 13.70 7.11 7.67
N LEU A 27 14.41 8.16 8.08
CA LEU A 27 15.67 8.07 8.83
C LEU A 27 15.49 7.63 10.29
N GLU A 28 14.35 8.00 10.91
CA GLU A 28 14.06 7.81 12.33
C GLU A 28 12.94 6.76 12.52
N ASP A 29 11.88 6.83 11.71
CA ASP A 29 10.68 5.98 11.83
C ASP A 29 10.61 4.86 10.77
N GLY A 30 11.59 4.78 9.86
CA GLY A 30 11.62 3.83 8.76
C GLY A 30 12.15 2.44 9.18
N ILE A 31 11.35 1.40 8.93
CA ILE A 31 11.62 0.02 9.36
C ILE A 31 12.28 -0.77 8.21
N PRO A 32 13.57 -1.14 8.28
CA PRO A 32 14.18 -1.99 7.26
C PRO A 32 13.55 -3.38 7.26
N VAL A 33 13.13 -3.85 6.08
CA VAL A 33 12.67 -5.22 5.87
C VAL A 33 13.88 -6.12 5.59
N GLN A 34 13.77 -7.40 5.92
CA GLN A 34 14.81 -8.38 5.65
C GLN A 34 14.91 -8.74 4.15
N SER A 35 15.88 -9.58 3.81
CA SER A 35 16.19 -9.98 2.43
C SER A 35 15.21 -10.99 1.83
N ASP A 36 14.45 -11.68 2.69
CA ASP A 36 13.27 -12.48 2.36
C ASP A 36 12.19 -11.66 1.61
N GLY A 37 12.18 -10.33 1.79
CA GLY A 37 11.21 -9.46 1.16
C GLY A 37 9.78 -9.74 1.61
N SER A 38 9.57 -10.21 2.84
CA SER A 38 8.24 -10.62 3.31
C SER A 38 7.75 -9.79 4.51
N ILE A 39 6.44 -9.54 4.55
CA ILE A 39 5.74 -9.01 5.72
C ILE A 39 4.50 -9.84 6.03
N PHE A 40 4.37 -10.19 7.31
CA PHE A 40 3.24 -10.96 7.81
C PHE A 40 2.30 -10.09 8.63
N ILE A 41 1.04 -10.02 8.18
CA ILE A 41 -0.04 -9.25 8.78
C ILE A 41 -0.89 -10.17 9.68
N LYS A 42 -1.31 -9.65 10.83
CA LYS A 42 -2.24 -10.32 11.75
C LYS A 42 -3.38 -9.37 12.12
N PHE A 43 -4.60 -9.75 11.77
CA PHE A 43 -5.81 -9.14 12.32
C PHE A 43 -6.10 -9.74 13.70
N SER A 44 -6.20 -8.92 14.74
CA SER A 44 -6.76 -9.31 16.04
C SER A 44 -7.33 -8.09 16.77
N ASP A 45 -8.32 -8.30 17.62
CA ASP A 45 -8.87 -7.24 18.50
C ASP A 45 -9.42 -6.04 17.70
N ASN A 46 -10.04 -6.32 16.55
CA ASN A 46 -10.47 -5.36 15.51
C ASN A 46 -9.36 -4.44 14.95
N SER A 47 -8.10 -4.79 15.17
CA SER A 47 -6.93 -4.02 14.73
C SER A 47 -6.05 -4.85 13.77
N ILE A 48 -5.34 -4.15 12.87
CA ILE A 48 -4.35 -4.78 11.99
C ILE A 48 -2.94 -4.53 12.56
N LYS A 49 -2.22 -5.64 12.79
CA LYS A 49 -0.86 -5.68 13.34
C LYS A 49 0.08 -6.34 12.33
N TYR A 50 1.37 -6.10 12.44
CA TYR A 50 2.39 -6.65 11.54
C TYR A 50 3.56 -7.30 12.29
N TYR A 51 4.31 -8.08 11.52
CA TYR A 51 5.63 -8.63 11.84
C TYR A 51 6.53 -8.41 10.60
N ALA A 52 7.80 -8.09 10.83
CA ALA A 52 8.82 -7.93 9.78
C ALA A 52 10.16 -8.47 10.31
N GLY A 53 10.69 -9.51 9.66
CA GLY A 53 11.93 -10.20 10.06
C GLY A 53 11.87 -11.03 11.34
N ASP A 54 13.06 -11.42 11.85
CA ASP A 54 13.36 -12.37 12.95
C ASP A 54 12.72 -12.11 14.35
N LEU A 55 11.65 -11.32 14.45
CA LEU A 55 10.99 -10.96 15.72
C LEU A 55 9.58 -11.55 15.86
N PRO A 56 9.42 -12.88 16.04
CA PRO A 56 8.12 -13.49 16.33
C PRO A 56 7.57 -13.10 17.72
N LYS A 57 8.33 -12.38 18.55
CA LYS A 57 8.05 -12.16 19.97
C LYS A 57 6.98 -11.09 20.27
N ARG A 58 6.76 -10.08 19.40
CA ARG A 58 5.70 -9.07 19.57
C ARG A 58 5.16 -8.54 18.24
N SER A 59 3.87 -8.73 18.00
CA SER A 59 3.14 -8.03 16.92
C SER A 59 3.01 -6.54 17.24
N LEU A 60 3.31 -5.66 16.29
CA LEU A 60 3.13 -4.21 16.44
C LEU A 60 1.89 -3.75 15.67
N SER A 61 1.10 -2.84 16.24
CA SER A 61 -0.01 -2.20 15.53
C SER A 61 0.52 -1.32 14.40
N ILE A 62 -0.13 -1.37 13.24
CA ILE A 62 0.16 -0.43 12.15
C ILE A 62 -0.24 0.98 12.59
N LYS A 63 0.61 1.97 12.32
CA LYS A 63 0.27 3.40 12.38
C LYS A 63 0.41 3.98 10.98
N ASP A 64 -0.43 4.93 10.60
CA ASP A 64 -0.49 5.48 9.22
C ASP A 64 0.80 6.18 8.74
N SER A 65 1.74 6.44 9.65
CA SER A 65 3.05 7.03 9.39
C SER A 65 4.19 6.02 9.20
N ILE A 66 3.97 4.71 9.43
CA ILE A 66 5.05 3.71 9.33
C ILE A 66 5.42 3.49 7.86
N ILE A 67 6.71 3.62 7.57
CA ILE A 67 7.30 3.32 6.26
C ILE A 67 8.22 2.12 6.42
N PHE A 68 7.99 1.09 5.63
CA PHE A 68 8.86 -0.07 5.52
C PHE A 68 9.85 0.13 4.38
N LEU A 69 11.10 -0.27 4.62
CA LEU A 69 12.26 -0.07 3.74
C LEU A 69 12.83 -1.42 3.25
N PRO A 70 12.15 -2.13 2.33
CA PRO A 70 12.67 -3.32 1.67
C PRO A 70 13.78 -2.99 0.66
N LYS A 71 14.75 -3.89 0.55
CA LYS A 71 15.89 -3.78 -0.39
C LYS A 71 15.53 -4.21 -1.81
N ASN A 72 14.63 -5.19 -1.92
CA ASN A 72 14.18 -5.83 -3.14
C ASN A 72 13.26 -4.90 -3.95
N SER A 73 13.00 -5.24 -5.22
CA SER A 73 12.08 -4.50 -6.10
C SER A 73 10.60 -4.87 -5.91
N SER A 74 10.31 -5.80 -5.01
CA SER A 74 8.97 -6.18 -4.59
C SER A 74 9.00 -6.68 -3.14
N ILE A 75 7.81 -6.82 -2.54
CA ILE A 75 7.61 -7.35 -1.19
C ILE A 75 6.36 -8.23 -1.16
N ASN A 76 6.47 -9.43 -0.61
CA ASN A 76 5.35 -10.36 -0.48
C ASN A 76 4.60 -10.07 0.82
N VAL A 77 3.32 -9.72 0.67
CA VAL A 77 2.43 -9.45 1.81
C VAL A 77 1.59 -10.69 2.09
N PHE A 78 1.78 -11.24 3.28
CA PHE A 78 1.03 -12.37 3.81
C PHE A 78 0.10 -11.90 4.93
N ILE A 79 -0.99 -12.63 5.16
CA ILE A 79 -1.86 -12.47 6.33
C ILE A 79 -2.03 -13.80 7.06
N LYS A 80 -2.16 -13.78 8.40
CA LYS A 80 -2.64 -14.94 9.13
C LYS A 80 -4.02 -15.32 8.58
N PRO A 81 -4.28 -16.58 8.21
CA PRO A 81 -5.57 -16.98 7.64
C PRO A 81 -6.72 -16.58 8.57
N LEU A 82 -7.76 -16.00 7.98
CA LEU A 82 -8.98 -15.58 8.66
C LEU A 82 -10.10 -16.54 8.28
N ASN A 83 -11.01 -16.82 9.22
CA ASN A 83 -12.18 -17.65 8.90
C ASN A 83 -13.07 -16.93 7.86
N PRO A 84 -13.22 -17.48 6.64
CA PRO A 84 -13.94 -16.82 5.56
C PRO A 84 -15.46 -16.71 5.79
N LEU A 85 -16.01 -17.47 6.75
CA LEU A 85 -17.40 -17.35 7.17
C LEU A 85 -17.65 -16.17 8.13
N ASN A 86 -16.60 -15.52 8.62
CA ASN A 86 -16.66 -14.36 9.51
C ASN A 86 -16.07 -13.11 8.86
N PHE A 87 -14.95 -13.26 8.14
CA PHE A 87 -14.19 -12.14 7.58
C PHE A 87 -13.79 -12.40 6.13
N SER A 88 -13.71 -11.33 5.35
CA SER A 88 -12.94 -11.31 4.09
C SER A 88 -12.05 -10.08 4.08
N PHE A 89 -11.04 -10.08 3.21
CA PHE A 89 -10.22 -8.90 2.99
C PHE A 89 -10.28 -8.47 1.53
N ASN A 90 -10.04 -7.17 1.30
CA ASN A 90 -9.62 -6.66 0.00
C ASN A 90 -8.26 -5.99 0.19
N SER A 91 -7.44 -5.96 -0.87
CA SER A 91 -6.21 -5.16 -0.88
C SER A 91 -6.13 -4.30 -2.14
N GLU A 92 -5.82 -3.03 -1.94
CA GLU A 92 -5.52 -2.07 -2.99
C GLU A 92 -4.05 -1.65 -2.91
N THR A 93 -3.45 -1.29 -4.04
CA THR A 93 -2.06 -0.82 -4.10
C THR A 93 -2.01 0.42 -4.95
N LYS A 94 -1.67 1.54 -4.34
CA LYS A 94 -1.50 2.82 -5.02
C LYS A 94 -0.04 3.21 -4.96
N ILE A 95 0.66 3.09 -6.08
CA ILE A 95 2.00 3.64 -6.21
C ILE A 95 1.86 5.16 -6.35
N VAL A 96 2.40 5.91 -5.40
CA VAL A 96 2.53 7.37 -5.46
C VAL A 96 3.98 7.75 -5.70
N ILE A 97 4.20 8.95 -6.22
CA ILE A 97 5.52 9.55 -6.26
C ILE A 97 6.00 9.78 -4.81
N ASP A 98 7.24 9.42 -4.49
CA ASP A 98 7.83 9.77 -3.20
C ASP A 98 8.16 11.25 -3.21
N GLN A 99 7.50 12.06 -2.37
CA GLN A 99 7.75 13.51 -2.35
C GLN A 99 9.21 13.83 -1.99
N ILE A 100 9.94 12.95 -1.31
CA ILE A 100 11.34 13.20 -0.93
C ILE A 100 12.27 12.94 -2.11
N ASP A 101 12.21 11.75 -2.72
CA ASP A 101 12.92 11.49 -3.98
C ASP A 101 12.44 12.42 -5.11
N ALA A 102 11.24 13.00 -5.04
CA ALA A 102 10.68 13.88 -6.08
C ALA A 102 10.79 15.37 -5.80
N ASP A 103 11.02 15.84 -4.57
CA ASP A 103 11.54 17.20 -4.36
C ASP A 103 13.02 17.22 -4.76
N ALA A 104 13.76 16.16 -4.43
CA ALA A 104 15.11 15.94 -4.96
C ALA A 104 15.10 15.76 -6.49
N ALA A 105 14.21 14.94 -7.05
CA ALA A 105 14.16 14.71 -8.49
C ALA A 105 13.50 15.86 -9.25
N ASN A 106 12.56 16.64 -8.70
CA ASN A 106 12.07 17.87 -9.36
C ASN A 106 13.15 18.96 -9.30
N ALA A 107 13.92 19.07 -8.22
CA ALA A 107 15.18 19.84 -8.24
C ALA A 107 16.19 19.31 -9.30
N GLN A 108 15.99 18.11 -9.84
CA GLN A 108 16.72 17.52 -10.99
C GLN A 108 15.88 17.40 -12.29
N LYS A 109 14.61 17.81 -12.33
CA LYS A 109 13.65 17.46 -13.42
C LYS A 109 12.70 18.59 -13.83
N SER A 110 12.60 19.64 -13.02
CA SER A 110 12.60 21.02 -13.52
C SER A 110 13.83 21.33 -14.39
N ILE A 111 14.82 20.42 -14.44
CA ILE A 111 15.97 20.40 -15.36
C ILE A 111 15.71 19.53 -16.62
N LEU A 112 14.65 18.69 -16.72
CA LEU A 112 14.61 17.59 -17.72
C LEU A 112 13.33 17.28 -18.58
N GLU A 113 12.06 17.41 -18.13
CA GLU A 113 10.89 16.94 -18.94
C GLU A 113 9.62 17.83 -18.79
N LEU A 114 8.76 18.13 -19.78
CA LEU A 114 8.73 17.95 -21.25
C LEU A 114 8.27 16.59 -21.91
N ASN A 115 6.99 16.17 -21.71
CA ASN A 115 6.03 15.45 -22.65
C ASN A 115 5.22 14.20 -22.13
N SER A 116 4.36 13.54 -22.96
CA SER A 116 3.05 12.90 -22.58
C SER A 116 2.68 11.43 -23.10
N LYS A 117 1.38 11.00 -23.22
CA LYS A 117 0.85 9.66 -22.71
C LYS A 117 -0.52 9.02 -23.22
N PHE A 118 -0.82 7.71 -22.92
CA PHE A 118 -2.14 6.90 -22.77
C PHE A 118 -2.98 6.33 -24.00
N ASN A 119 -3.98 5.36 -23.97
CA ASN A 119 -4.47 4.16 -23.16
C ASN A 119 -5.72 3.35 -23.82
N GLY A 120 -6.23 2.15 -23.36
CA GLY A 120 -7.47 1.41 -23.88
C GLY A 120 -8.05 0.09 -23.20
N ALA A 121 -9.25 -0.47 -23.57
CA ALA A 121 -10.03 -1.70 -23.07
C ALA A 121 -11.33 -2.06 -23.93
N ALA A 122 -12.30 -3.05 -23.84
CA ALA A 122 -12.74 -4.42 -23.29
C ALA A 122 -14.08 -4.90 -24.03
N ALA A 123 -15.00 -5.93 -23.89
CA ALA A 123 -15.48 -7.17 -23.13
C ALA A 123 -16.57 -7.95 -24.03
N ARG A 124 -17.56 -8.91 -23.82
CA ARG A 124 -18.23 -9.97 -22.90
C ARG A 124 -19.39 -10.71 -23.74
N SER A 125 -20.41 -11.62 -23.45
CA SER A 125 -21.08 -12.64 -22.51
C SER A 125 -22.41 -13.22 -23.20
N MET A 126 -23.39 -14.15 -22.88
CA MET A 126 -23.92 -15.26 -21.95
C MET A 126 -25.35 -15.79 -22.47
N ILE A 127 -26.23 -16.81 -22.11
CA ILE A 127 -26.42 -18.02 -21.17
C ILE A 127 -27.46 -19.18 -21.64
N ALA A 128 -28.44 -19.79 -20.85
CA ALA A 128 -29.19 -21.13 -21.02
C ALA A 128 -30.58 -21.29 -20.20
N THR A 129 -31.54 -22.30 -20.09
CA THR A 129 -32.10 -23.62 -20.70
C THR A 129 -33.38 -24.21 -19.93
N ALA A 130 -34.25 -25.19 -20.41
CA ALA A 130 -35.48 -25.81 -19.68
C ALA A 130 -36.11 -27.23 -20.12
N THR A 131 -37.15 -27.82 -19.42
CA THR A 131 -37.56 -29.32 -19.37
C THR A 131 -39.06 -29.79 -19.05
N CYS A 132 -39.34 -31.13 -18.83
CA CYS A 132 -40.54 -31.93 -18.24
C CYS A 132 -41.39 -32.85 -19.21
N PRO A 133 -42.40 -33.77 -18.89
CA PRO A 133 -43.15 -34.22 -17.65
C PRO A 133 -43.41 -35.80 -17.42
N PHE A 134 -44.52 -36.26 -16.73
CA PHE A 134 -44.66 -37.49 -15.82
C PHE A 134 -46.17 -38.19 -15.72
N GLY A 135 -46.83 -39.36 -15.22
CA GLY A 135 -46.90 -40.93 -14.83
C GLY A 135 -46.15 -42.06 -13.72
N GLY A 136 -45.11 -42.18 -12.76
CA GLY A 136 -44.43 -41.46 -11.51
C GLY A 136 -44.60 -41.63 -9.92
N LEU A 137 -45.71 -41.29 -9.23
CA LEU A 137 -45.86 -40.97 -7.80
C LEU A 137 -46.31 -42.09 -6.79
N GLU A 138 -47.56 -42.06 -6.26
CA GLU A 138 -48.01 -42.50 -4.91
C GLU A 138 -47.07 -43.32 -3.99
N SER A 139 -46.65 -44.54 -4.37
CA SER A 139 -46.02 -45.53 -3.46
C SER A 139 -44.76 -45.00 -2.76
N SER A 140 -44.03 -44.13 -3.44
CA SER A 140 -42.80 -43.54 -2.93
C SER A 140 -43.03 -42.26 -2.11
N LEU A 141 -44.23 -41.64 -2.13
CA LEU A 141 -44.56 -40.45 -1.32
C LEU A 141 -44.30 -40.71 0.15
N LYS A 142 -44.73 -41.89 0.62
CA LYS A 142 -44.60 -42.28 2.02
C LYS A 142 -43.12 -42.40 2.43
N LYS A 143 -42.30 -43.08 1.62
CA LYS A 143 -40.86 -43.20 1.85
C LYS A 143 -40.16 -41.83 1.85
N ILE A 144 -40.61 -40.90 1.01
CA ILE A 144 -40.12 -39.53 0.97
C ILE A 144 -40.53 -38.77 2.23
N LYS A 145 -41.82 -38.81 2.59
CA LYS A 145 -42.36 -38.17 3.79
C LYS A 145 -41.60 -38.63 5.04
N ASP A 146 -41.54 -39.94 5.27
CA ASP A 146 -40.85 -40.55 6.41
C ASP A 146 -39.36 -40.15 6.46
N SER A 147 -38.74 -39.88 5.29
CA SER A 147 -37.35 -39.40 5.20
C SER A 147 -37.20 -37.89 5.37
N LEU A 148 -38.18 -37.08 4.95
CA LEU A 148 -38.21 -35.60 5.09
C LEU A 148 -38.59 -35.16 6.51
N GLU A 149 -39.31 -35.99 7.27
CA GLU A 149 -39.63 -35.77 8.69
C GLU A 149 -38.41 -35.94 9.62
N VAL A 150 -37.30 -36.53 9.13
CA VAL A 150 -36.03 -36.58 9.86
C VAL A 150 -35.37 -35.20 9.83
N ASP A 151 -35.70 -34.34 10.78
CA ASP A 151 -35.18 -32.97 10.79
C ASP A 151 -33.65 -32.93 11.00
N THR A 152 -32.93 -32.72 9.91
CA THR A 152 -31.48 -32.53 9.91
C THR A 152 -31.06 -31.08 10.24
N LYS A 153 -31.99 -30.11 10.32
CA LYS A 153 -31.70 -28.68 10.55
C LYS A 153 -30.84 -28.47 11.82
N PRO A 154 -31.09 -29.13 12.98
CA PRO A 154 -30.22 -28.99 14.15
C PRO A 154 -28.79 -29.50 13.92
N LYS A 155 -28.60 -30.58 13.12
CA LYS A 155 -27.26 -31.08 12.75
C LYS A 155 -26.56 -30.10 11.81
N ILE A 156 -27.26 -29.59 10.79
CA ILE A 156 -26.75 -28.58 9.84
C ILE A 156 -26.33 -27.31 10.59
N VAL A 157 -27.18 -26.81 11.48
CA VAL A 157 -26.92 -25.63 12.33
C VAL A 157 -25.73 -25.86 13.26
N LYS A 158 -25.59 -27.05 13.86
CA LYS A 158 -24.42 -27.42 14.67
C LYS A 158 -23.13 -27.42 13.85
N LEU A 159 -23.11 -28.06 12.69
CA LEU A 159 -21.95 -28.11 11.79
C LEU A 159 -21.57 -26.71 11.30
N PHE A 160 -22.55 -25.88 10.93
CA PHE A 160 -22.32 -24.49 10.55
C PHE A 160 -21.75 -23.66 11.71
N LYS A 161 -22.28 -23.81 12.93
CA LYS A 161 -21.74 -23.17 14.15
C LYS A 161 -20.30 -23.61 14.42
N SER A 162 -19.95 -24.89 14.21
CA SER A 162 -18.57 -25.39 14.28
C SER A 162 -17.64 -24.75 13.24
N LEU A 163 -18.03 -24.75 11.95
CA LEU A 163 -17.25 -24.10 10.89
C LEU A 163 -17.05 -22.61 11.15
N LYS A 164 -18.10 -21.91 11.60
CA LYS A 164 -18.07 -20.48 11.92
C LYS A 164 -17.28 -20.18 13.21
N GLY A 165 -17.14 -21.16 14.10
CA GLY A 165 -16.32 -21.08 15.31
C GLY A 165 -14.82 -21.28 15.10
N LEU A 166 -14.38 -21.79 13.93
CA LEU A 166 -12.97 -22.01 13.63
C LEU A 166 -12.17 -20.70 13.73
N SER A 167 -11.14 -20.69 14.58
CA SER A 167 -10.34 -19.49 14.85
C SER A 167 -9.12 -19.33 13.95
N PHE A 168 -8.80 -20.35 13.14
CA PHE A 168 -7.57 -20.44 12.31
C PHE A 168 -6.28 -20.16 13.10
N ASN A 169 -6.28 -20.39 14.43
CA ASN A 169 -5.09 -20.11 15.24
C ASN A 169 -4.02 -21.21 15.20
N SER A 170 -4.43 -22.45 14.96
CA SER A 170 -3.60 -23.65 14.78
C SER A 170 -4.03 -24.37 13.50
N GLU A 171 -3.05 -24.87 12.75
CA GLU A 171 -3.27 -25.68 11.54
C GLU A 171 -3.94 -27.01 11.88
N ASP A 172 -3.34 -27.79 12.79
CA ASP A 172 -3.81 -29.14 13.17
C ASP A 172 -5.24 -29.13 13.70
N GLN A 173 -5.60 -28.14 14.53
CA GLN A 173 -6.95 -27.97 15.04
C GLN A 173 -7.95 -27.68 13.91
N THR A 174 -7.55 -26.88 12.92
CA THR A 174 -8.39 -26.51 11.78
C THR A 174 -8.59 -27.70 10.84
N ILE A 175 -7.52 -28.44 10.53
CA ILE A 175 -7.57 -29.66 9.71
C ILE A 175 -8.43 -30.75 10.38
N SER A 176 -8.18 -31.03 11.66
CA SER A 176 -8.93 -32.03 12.43
C SER A 176 -10.44 -31.74 12.47
N THR A 177 -10.81 -30.48 12.72
CA THR A 177 -12.22 -30.05 12.72
C THR A 177 -12.85 -30.15 11.33
N LEU A 178 -12.12 -29.78 10.27
CA LEU A 178 -12.64 -29.88 8.89
C LEU A 178 -12.90 -31.33 8.49
N ASN A 179 -12.01 -32.26 8.84
CA ASN A 179 -12.16 -33.68 8.50
C ASN A 179 -13.39 -34.33 9.20
N ASP A 180 -13.71 -33.93 10.43
CA ASP A 180 -14.96 -34.35 11.12
C ASP A 180 -16.21 -33.76 10.44
N VAL A 181 -16.19 -32.45 10.14
CA VAL A 181 -17.30 -31.77 9.47
C VAL A 181 -17.55 -32.36 8.07
N GLU A 182 -16.49 -32.64 7.30
CA GLU A 182 -16.56 -33.26 5.97
C GLU A 182 -17.30 -34.59 6.03
N LYS A 183 -16.87 -35.51 6.91
CA LYS A 183 -17.55 -36.80 7.13
C LYS A 183 -19.03 -36.63 7.48
N GLN A 184 -19.36 -35.68 8.35
CA GLN A 184 -20.74 -35.44 8.78
C GLN A 184 -21.62 -34.76 7.71
N ILE A 185 -21.03 -33.98 6.80
CA ILE A 185 -21.66 -33.46 5.58
C ILE A 185 -21.90 -34.58 4.58
N ASP A 186 -20.96 -35.50 4.45
CA ASP A 186 -21.04 -36.66 3.57
C ASP A 186 -22.19 -37.60 3.96
N ASP A 187 -22.42 -37.79 5.26
CA ASP A 187 -23.58 -38.52 5.79
C ASP A 187 -24.91 -37.81 5.51
N LEU A 188 -24.94 -36.47 5.55
CA LEU A 188 -26.12 -35.68 5.17
C LEU A 188 -26.38 -35.80 3.66
N ASP A 189 -25.35 -35.72 2.83
CA ASP A 189 -25.46 -35.85 1.37
C ASP A 189 -25.95 -37.26 0.96
N LYS A 190 -25.47 -38.31 1.63
CA LYS A 190 -25.96 -39.69 1.44
C LYS A 190 -27.44 -39.83 1.85
N HIS A 191 -27.87 -39.15 2.90
CA HIS A 191 -29.29 -39.10 3.29
C HIS A 191 -30.12 -38.38 2.21
N TYR A 192 -29.75 -37.15 1.80
CA TYR A 192 -30.52 -36.42 0.78
C TYR A 192 -30.50 -37.07 -0.60
N LYS A 193 -29.41 -37.74 -1.00
CA LYS A 193 -29.38 -38.54 -2.24
C LYS A 193 -30.36 -39.71 -2.22
N ARG A 194 -30.64 -40.32 -1.05
CA ARG A 194 -31.71 -41.32 -0.90
C ARG A 194 -33.09 -40.68 -1.04
N ILE A 195 -33.30 -39.47 -0.53
CA ILE A 195 -34.55 -38.73 -0.74
C ILE A 195 -34.73 -38.35 -2.21
N VAL A 196 -33.69 -37.85 -2.88
CA VAL A 196 -33.73 -37.55 -4.33
C VAL A 196 -33.99 -38.81 -5.15
N ALA A 197 -33.36 -39.95 -4.81
CA ALA A 197 -33.64 -41.23 -5.48
C ALA A 197 -35.08 -41.69 -5.22
N ALA A 198 -35.59 -41.55 -3.99
CA ALA A 198 -36.98 -41.83 -3.67
C ALA A 198 -37.94 -40.88 -4.42
N ILE A 199 -37.59 -39.60 -4.60
CA ILE A 199 -38.32 -38.61 -5.43
C ILE A 199 -38.25 -38.94 -6.93
N ALA A 200 -37.14 -39.53 -7.40
CA ALA A 200 -37.02 -40.00 -8.78
C ALA A 200 -37.84 -41.28 -9.02
N THR A 201 -37.89 -42.22 -8.08
CA THR A 201 -38.81 -43.37 -8.13
C THR A 201 -40.26 -42.97 -7.90
N PHE A 202 -40.50 -41.93 -7.09
CA PHE A 202 -41.74 -41.15 -7.02
C PHE A 202 -41.93 -40.26 -8.26
N ARG A 203 -41.02 -40.31 -9.22
CA ARG A 203 -41.28 -39.92 -10.59
C ARG A 203 -41.26 -41.11 -11.54
N ASP A 204 -41.41 -42.40 -11.12
CA ASP A 204 -41.79 -43.53 -12.04
C ASP A 204 -43.25 -44.25 -11.99
N ASP A 205 -44.17 -44.12 -10.97
CA ASP A 205 -45.72 -44.22 -10.84
C ASP A 205 -46.98 -43.09 -10.95
N VAL A 206 -47.31 -41.74 -11.33
CA VAL A 206 -47.05 -40.31 -12.03
C VAL A 206 -45.67 -39.54 -12.72
N LYS A 207 -44.66 -39.83 -13.77
CA LYS A 207 -44.15 -40.71 -15.07
C LYS A 207 -44.70 -41.90 -16.05
N ASN A 208 -44.90 -43.22 -15.72
CA ASN A 208 -45.72 -44.30 -16.40
C ASN A 208 -47.26 -44.65 -16.05
N PHE A 209 -48.20 -43.76 -15.63
CA PHE A 209 -49.42 -44.15 -14.83
C PHE A 209 -50.66 -44.21 -15.69
N THR A 210 -51.04 -45.43 -16.06
CA THR A 210 -52.29 -45.72 -16.76
C THR A 210 -53.36 -46.11 -15.75
N CYS A 211 -54.30 -45.21 -15.45
CA CYS A 211 -55.45 -45.54 -14.61
C CYS A 211 -56.35 -46.57 -15.35
N PRO A 212 -56.51 -47.82 -14.86
CA PRO A 212 -57.17 -48.87 -15.66
C PRO A 212 -58.70 -48.80 -15.69
N VAL A 213 -59.30 -47.85 -14.98
CA VAL A 213 -60.74 -47.79 -14.72
C VAL A 213 -61.31 -46.47 -15.23
N ALA A 214 -62.43 -46.55 -15.95
CA ALA A 214 -63.21 -45.38 -16.35
C ALA A 214 -64.02 -44.84 -15.15
N THR A 215 -63.34 -44.22 -14.19
CA THR A 215 -63.93 -43.23 -13.28
C THR A 215 -63.70 -41.84 -13.86
N ASP A 216 -64.60 -40.88 -13.59
CA ASP A 216 -64.70 -39.64 -14.39
C ASP A 216 -63.52 -38.66 -14.28
N ASN A 217 -62.46 -38.95 -13.52
CA ASN A 217 -61.37 -37.99 -13.28
C ASN A 217 -59.97 -38.58 -12.97
N PRO A 218 -59.38 -39.40 -13.85
CA PRO A 218 -57.97 -39.79 -13.75
C PRO A 218 -57.03 -38.57 -13.82
N PHE A 219 -57.47 -37.47 -14.46
CA PHE A 219 -56.78 -36.18 -14.45
C PHE A 219 -56.65 -35.58 -13.04
N ILE A 220 -57.69 -35.63 -12.19
CA ILE A 220 -57.61 -35.10 -10.82
C ILE A 220 -56.69 -35.96 -9.96
N ILE A 221 -56.76 -37.29 -10.05
CA ILE A 221 -55.87 -38.19 -9.30
C ILE A 221 -54.41 -37.92 -9.69
N LYS A 222 -54.13 -37.86 -11.00
CA LYS A 222 -52.80 -37.50 -11.51
C LYS A 222 -52.34 -36.13 -11.02
N TYR A 223 -53.19 -35.11 -11.12
CA TYR A 223 -52.90 -33.74 -10.68
C TYR A 223 -52.61 -33.67 -9.16
N ILE A 224 -53.41 -34.35 -8.32
CA ILE A 224 -53.18 -34.42 -6.88
C ILE A 224 -51.79 -35.00 -6.60
N PHE A 225 -51.43 -36.10 -7.25
CA PHE A 225 -50.10 -36.64 -7.08
C PHE A 225 -49.02 -35.69 -7.63
N ASP A 226 -49.17 -35.12 -8.84
CA ASP A 226 -48.21 -34.15 -9.42
C ASP A 226 -47.96 -32.95 -8.47
N GLN A 227 -49.00 -32.47 -7.77
CA GLN A 227 -48.88 -31.45 -6.72
C GLN A 227 -48.13 -31.97 -5.48
N LEU A 228 -48.37 -33.22 -5.06
CA LEU A 228 -47.62 -33.87 -3.98
C LEU A 228 -46.15 -34.14 -4.36
N ALA A 229 -45.82 -34.35 -5.65
CA ALA A 229 -44.45 -34.32 -6.17
C ALA A 229 -43.84 -32.94 -5.98
N ALA A 230 -44.52 -31.91 -6.51
CA ALA A 230 -44.04 -30.55 -6.51
C ALA A 230 -43.82 -30.05 -5.07
N GLU A 231 -44.65 -30.45 -4.12
CA GLU A 231 -44.47 -30.13 -2.71
C GLU A 231 -43.35 -30.93 -2.06
N ALA A 232 -43.28 -32.25 -2.26
CA ALA A 232 -42.18 -33.07 -1.74
C ALA A 232 -40.82 -32.65 -2.30
N GLU A 233 -40.77 -32.27 -3.58
CA GLU A 233 -39.63 -31.63 -4.24
C GLU A 233 -39.35 -30.24 -3.70
N ARG A 234 -40.36 -29.39 -3.46
CA ARG A 234 -40.16 -28.06 -2.87
C ARG A 234 -39.53 -28.17 -1.49
N VAL A 235 -40.02 -29.08 -0.65
CA VAL A 235 -39.45 -29.35 0.68
C VAL A 235 -38.06 -29.98 0.56
N GLN A 236 -37.85 -30.96 -0.33
CA GLN A 236 -36.53 -31.56 -0.54
C GLN A 236 -35.51 -30.57 -1.09
N VAL A 237 -35.88 -29.72 -2.04
CA VAL A 237 -35.02 -28.67 -2.61
C VAL A 237 -34.68 -27.63 -1.54
N MET A 238 -35.63 -27.25 -0.68
CA MET A 238 -35.35 -26.35 0.45
C MET A 238 -34.44 -27.00 1.50
N GLN A 239 -34.68 -28.26 1.90
CA GLN A 239 -33.80 -28.98 2.83
C GLN A 239 -32.40 -29.23 2.23
N TYR A 240 -32.32 -29.61 0.95
CA TYR A 240 -31.04 -29.83 0.26
C TYR A 240 -30.31 -28.53 -0.05
N ARG A 241 -31.02 -27.40 -0.23
CA ARG A 241 -30.44 -26.04 -0.26
C ARG A 241 -29.71 -25.71 1.04
N ARG A 242 -30.21 -26.13 2.22
CA ARG A 242 -29.49 -26.00 3.50
C ARG A 242 -28.16 -26.77 3.47
N VAL A 243 -28.17 -28.00 2.96
CA VAL A 243 -26.95 -28.83 2.81
C VAL A 243 -25.99 -28.27 1.76
N ASN A 244 -26.49 -27.74 0.65
CA ASN A 244 -25.67 -27.10 -0.38
C ASN A 244 -25.06 -25.77 0.09
N ASN A 245 -25.77 -25.01 0.92
CA ASN A 245 -25.22 -23.82 1.59
C ASN A 245 -24.16 -24.21 2.63
N LEU A 246 -24.38 -25.30 3.40
CA LEU A 246 -23.38 -25.86 4.32
C LEU A 246 -22.14 -26.38 3.58
N LYS A 247 -22.32 -27.06 2.44
CA LYS A 247 -21.23 -27.50 1.55
C LYS A 247 -20.44 -26.30 1.01
N ARG A 248 -21.11 -25.32 0.38
CA ARG A 248 -20.47 -24.09 -0.09
C ARG A 248 -19.71 -23.37 1.03
N ALA A 249 -20.23 -23.37 2.26
CA ALA A 249 -19.53 -22.85 3.43
C ALA A 249 -18.30 -23.70 3.82
N TYR A 250 -18.42 -25.03 3.83
CA TYR A 250 -17.30 -25.96 4.02
C TYR A 250 -16.21 -25.75 2.97
N ASP A 251 -16.56 -25.77 1.68
CA ASP A 251 -15.64 -25.65 0.55
C ASP A 251 -14.82 -24.35 0.63
N ILE A 252 -15.47 -23.25 1.02
CA ILE A 252 -14.83 -21.94 1.22
C ILE A 252 -13.84 -21.96 2.40
N VAL A 253 -14.18 -22.61 3.52
CA VAL A 253 -13.27 -22.77 4.68
C VAL A 253 -12.13 -23.75 4.36
N LYS A 254 -12.43 -24.85 3.68
CA LYS A 254 -11.46 -25.89 3.28
C LYS A 254 -10.45 -25.33 2.28
N LYS A 255 -10.90 -24.55 1.30
CA LYS A 255 -10.00 -23.80 0.42
C LYS A 255 -9.12 -22.85 1.22
N ALA A 256 -9.68 -22.03 2.11
CA ALA A 256 -8.88 -21.11 2.92
C ALA A 256 -7.87 -21.82 3.86
N GLN A 257 -8.13 -23.09 4.25
CA GLN A 257 -7.16 -23.93 4.95
C GLN A 257 -6.04 -24.42 4.01
N VAL A 258 -6.37 -24.88 2.81
CA VAL A 258 -5.38 -25.36 1.82
C VAL A 258 -4.49 -24.20 1.35
N ASP A 259 -5.09 -23.07 0.96
CA ASP A 259 -4.41 -21.83 0.54
C ASP A 259 -3.47 -21.24 1.62
N ALA A 260 -3.58 -21.70 2.88
CA ALA A 260 -2.77 -21.27 4.01
C ALA A 260 -1.77 -22.33 4.52
N SER A 261 -2.04 -23.62 4.32
CA SER A 261 -1.09 -24.72 4.61
C SER A 261 0.07 -24.77 3.60
N GLU A 262 -0.09 -24.18 2.41
CA GLU A 262 0.94 -24.07 1.39
C GLU A 262 2.12 -23.21 1.88
N GLU A 263 3.32 -23.79 1.96
CA GLU A 263 4.53 -23.08 2.40
C GLU A 263 5.02 -22.11 1.32
N LYS A 264 5.20 -20.83 1.69
CA LYS A 264 5.61 -19.74 0.80
C LYS A 264 6.66 -18.88 1.49
N ASP A 265 7.79 -18.68 0.83
CA ASP A 265 8.95 -17.92 1.35
C ASP A 265 9.42 -18.37 2.76
N GLY A 266 9.28 -19.67 3.07
CA GLY A 266 9.59 -20.26 4.38
C GLY A 266 8.54 -19.99 5.47
N LEU A 267 7.44 -19.32 5.13
CA LEU A 267 6.27 -19.13 6.00
C LEU A 267 5.24 -20.24 5.74
N ARG A 268 4.69 -20.77 6.84
CA ARG A 268 3.60 -21.76 6.85
C ARG A 268 2.43 -21.24 7.70
N TRP A 269 1.22 -21.68 7.38
CA TRP A 269 -0.03 -21.21 8.01
C TRP A 269 -0.28 -19.71 7.79
N CYS A 270 -0.10 -19.28 6.54
CA CYS A 270 -0.23 -17.90 6.09
C CYS A 270 -0.92 -17.84 4.71
N THR A 271 -1.88 -16.94 4.53
CA THR A 271 -2.48 -16.68 3.22
C THR A 271 -1.69 -15.59 2.52
N PHE A 272 -1.17 -15.87 1.32
CA PHE A 272 -0.60 -14.83 0.45
C PHE A 272 -1.69 -13.84 0.04
N VAL A 273 -1.46 -12.54 0.27
CA VAL A 273 -2.40 -11.47 -0.10
C VAL A 273 -2.03 -10.88 -1.44
N LYS A 274 -0.76 -10.45 -1.59
CA LYS A 274 -0.26 -9.82 -2.82
C LYS A 274 1.27 -9.66 -2.80
N GLU A 275 1.90 -9.75 -3.96
CA GLU A 275 3.20 -9.13 -4.20
C GLU A 275 2.99 -7.64 -4.47
N VAL A 276 3.76 -6.79 -3.79
CA VAL A 276 3.71 -5.34 -3.95
C VAL A 276 5.03 -4.85 -4.56
N GLU A 277 4.95 -4.41 -5.82
CA GLU A 277 6.05 -3.79 -6.55
C GLU A 277 6.57 -2.54 -5.83
N ILE A 278 7.90 -2.35 -5.84
CA ILE A 278 8.62 -1.27 -5.14
C ILE A 278 9.61 -0.62 -6.11
N GLU A 279 9.16 0.49 -6.69
CA GLU A 279 9.98 1.32 -7.57
C GLU A 279 10.88 2.29 -6.77
N LYS A 280 12.02 2.69 -7.36
CA LYS A 280 12.83 3.80 -6.86
C LYS A 280 12.15 5.13 -7.24
N GLY A 281 12.17 6.15 -6.39
CA GLY A 281 11.47 7.42 -6.65
C GLY A 281 9.99 7.42 -6.28
N LYS A 282 9.48 6.33 -5.68
CA LYS A 282 8.05 6.11 -5.44
C LYS A 282 7.82 5.42 -4.10
N ILE A 283 6.57 5.50 -3.64
CA ILE A 283 6.06 4.80 -2.46
C ILE A 283 4.85 3.99 -2.87
N SER A 284 4.93 2.68 -2.64
CA SER A 284 3.80 1.77 -2.85
C SER A 284 2.97 1.77 -1.58
N ILE A 285 1.84 2.49 -1.64
CA ILE A 285 0.85 2.52 -0.57
C ILE A 285 -0.02 1.28 -0.75
N PHE A 286 0.24 0.26 0.09
CA PHE A 286 -0.57 -0.93 0.19
C PHE A 286 -1.63 -0.73 1.27
N THR A 287 -2.89 -0.84 0.91
CA THR A 287 -4.00 -0.63 1.82
C THR A 287 -4.84 -1.90 1.86
N ILE A 288 -5.05 -2.40 3.07
CA ILE A 288 -5.82 -3.61 3.33
C ILE A 288 -7.05 -3.27 4.18
N THR A 289 -8.21 -3.70 3.69
CA THR A 289 -9.50 -3.55 4.38
C THR A 289 -10.02 -4.91 4.77
N ILE A 290 -10.34 -5.10 6.06
CA ILE A 290 -11.02 -6.29 6.58
C ILE A 290 -12.51 -5.99 6.70
N TYR A 291 -13.32 -6.85 6.09
CA TYR A 291 -14.78 -6.82 6.16
C TYR A 291 -15.29 -7.96 7.03
N LYS A 292 -16.31 -7.71 7.84
CA LYS A 292 -17.20 -8.75 8.37
C LYS A 292 -18.11 -9.20 7.23
N SER A 293 -18.10 -10.49 6.92
CA SER A 293 -18.74 -11.05 5.72
C SER A 293 -18.94 -12.56 5.87
N GLY A 294 -18.94 -13.32 4.76
CA GLY A 294 -19.10 -14.77 4.77
C GLY A 294 -20.56 -15.13 4.92
N PHE A 295 -20.89 -16.00 5.87
CA PHE A 295 -22.26 -16.48 6.09
C PHE A 295 -22.71 -16.26 7.54
N ARG A 296 -24.02 -16.03 7.75
CA ARG A 296 -24.68 -16.07 9.05
C ARG A 296 -25.83 -17.09 9.03
N LEU A 297 -26.37 -17.35 10.21
CA LEU A 297 -27.73 -17.85 10.33
C LEU A 297 -28.68 -16.64 10.29
N SER A 298 -29.87 -16.80 9.72
CA SER A 298 -30.97 -15.85 9.88
C SER A 298 -31.44 -15.82 11.34
N ASN A 299 -31.83 -14.62 11.79
CA ASN A 299 -32.50 -14.40 13.07
C ASN A 299 -34.03 -14.39 12.87
N SER A 300 -34.77 -14.39 13.98
CA SER A 300 -36.20 -14.03 14.04
C SER A 300 -36.54 -12.68 13.41
N ASP A 301 -35.58 -11.76 13.39
CA ASP A 301 -35.77 -10.34 13.11
C ASP A 301 -35.76 -10.03 11.59
N ASP A 302 -35.62 -11.08 10.76
CA ASP A 302 -35.58 -11.03 9.30
C ASP A 302 -36.86 -11.66 8.75
N GLU A 303 -37.97 -10.90 8.78
CA GLU A 303 -39.34 -11.38 8.47
C GLU A 303 -39.49 -12.11 7.11
N SER A 304 -38.50 -11.97 6.23
CA SER A 304 -38.45 -12.58 4.90
C SER A 304 -37.82 -13.98 4.85
N ILE A 305 -37.25 -14.49 5.95
CA ILE A 305 -36.42 -15.71 5.97
C ILE A 305 -36.78 -16.60 7.18
N GLU A 306 -36.93 -17.91 6.96
CA GLU A 306 -36.99 -18.88 8.06
C GLU A 306 -35.78 -18.73 9.01
N VAL A 307 -35.99 -18.83 10.32
CA VAL A 307 -34.91 -18.79 11.33
C VAL A 307 -33.93 -19.96 11.13
N ASP A 308 -32.65 -19.75 11.45
CA ASP A 308 -31.55 -20.72 11.31
C ASP A 308 -31.24 -21.16 9.85
N GLU A 309 -31.60 -20.35 8.84
CA GLU A 309 -31.13 -20.50 7.46
C GLU A 309 -29.71 -19.98 7.26
N ILE A 310 -28.88 -20.72 6.51
CA ILE A 310 -27.51 -20.30 6.17
C ILE A 310 -27.56 -19.30 5.01
N ILE A 311 -27.34 -18.01 5.32
CA ILE A 311 -27.45 -16.88 4.38
C ILE A 311 -26.15 -16.07 4.30
N GLU A 312 -25.89 -15.45 3.15
CA GLU A 312 -24.66 -14.68 2.92
C GLU A 312 -24.73 -13.31 3.64
N ASN A 313 -23.64 -12.90 4.30
CA ASN A 313 -23.54 -11.61 4.98
C ASN A 313 -23.24 -10.48 3.98
N SER A 314 -23.94 -9.36 4.11
CA SER A 314 -23.48 -8.09 3.55
C SER A 314 -22.08 -7.75 4.08
N LYS A 315 -21.20 -7.24 3.21
CA LYS A 315 -19.84 -6.85 3.60
C LYS A 315 -19.87 -5.55 4.38
N VAL A 316 -19.52 -5.60 5.66
CA VAL A 316 -19.39 -4.43 6.53
C VAL A 316 -17.92 -4.20 6.86
N GLU A 317 -17.38 -3.01 6.60
CA GLU A 317 -15.99 -2.68 6.93
C GLU A 317 -15.77 -2.71 8.44
N VAL A 318 -14.74 -3.43 8.91
CA VAL A 318 -14.38 -3.55 10.33
C VAL A 318 -13.15 -2.72 10.65
N THR A 319 -12.15 -2.76 9.76
CA THR A 319 -10.91 -1.99 9.91
C THR A 319 -10.21 -1.87 8.57
N LYS A 320 -9.50 -0.76 8.39
CA LYS A 320 -8.71 -0.43 7.21
C LYS A 320 -7.34 0.06 7.69
N ALA A 321 -6.26 -0.54 7.22
CA ALA A 321 -4.91 -0.10 7.51
C ALA A 321 -4.13 0.19 6.24
N THR A 322 -3.24 1.18 6.32
CA THR A 322 -2.41 1.62 5.20
C THR A 322 -0.94 1.42 5.57
N ILE A 323 -0.24 0.65 4.74
CA ILE A 323 1.18 0.32 4.86
C ILE A 323 1.92 1.03 3.72
N ARG A 324 3.04 1.68 4.02
CA ARG A 324 3.85 2.39 3.02
C ARG A 324 5.15 1.62 2.77
N PHE A 325 5.41 1.25 1.51
CA PHE A 325 6.68 0.67 1.09
C PHE A 325 7.49 1.68 0.28
N ARG A 326 8.69 2.00 0.75
CA ARG A 326 9.66 2.85 0.03
C ARG A 326 10.93 2.03 -0.17
N ARG A 327 11.49 2.00 -1.37
CA ARG A 327 12.71 1.22 -1.61
C ARG A 327 13.84 1.69 -0.68
N PHE A 328 14.52 0.74 -0.03
CA PHE A 328 15.64 1.05 0.85
C PHE A 328 16.73 1.82 0.08
N GLN A 329 17.13 2.95 0.64
CA GLN A 329 18.24 3.76 0.15
C GLN A 329 19.24 3.92 1.27
N ARG A 330 20.52 3.68 0.97
CA ARG A 330 21.61 3.90 1.95
C ARG A 330 21.83 5.40 2.23
N PHE A 331 21.46 6.25 1.28
CA PHE A 331 21.45 7.70 1.40
C PHE A 331 20.05 8.23 1.07
N VAL A 332 19.43 8.93 2.03
CA VAL A 332 18.12 9.57 1.87
C VAL A 332 18.34 11.05 1.54
N PRO A 333 17.87 11.56 0.39
CA PRO A 333 17.99 12.98 0.10
C PRO A 333 17.09 13.81 1.03
N GLU A 334 17.55 14.99 1.41
CA GLU A 334 16.82 15.94 2.26
C GLU A 334 17.16 17.35 1.77
N VAL A 335 16.16 18.08 1.26
CA VAL A 335 16.34 19.46 0.79
C VAL A 335 16.19 20.40 1.99
N SER A 336 17.14 21.32 2.15
CA SER A 336 17.19 22.24 3.28
C SER A 336 17.59 23.66 2.87
N ALA A 337 17.26 24.63 3.73
CA ALA A 337 17.85 25.96 3.71
C ALA A 337 18.94 26.03 4.78
N GLY A 338 20.12 26.50 4.39
CA GLY A 338 21.29 26.61 5.25
C GLY A 338 21.93 27.99 5.22
N VAL A 339 22.65 28.31 6.29
CA VAL A 339 23.53 29.48 6.38
C VAL A 339 24.98 29.00 6.26
N ALA A 340 25.67 29.43 5.20
CA ALA A 340 27.06 29.08 4.94
C ALA A 340 27.99 30.27 5.19
N TYR A 341 29.02 30.06 6.02
CA TYR A 341 30.19 30.93 6.11
C TYR A 341 31.18 30.58 4.99
N VAL A 342 31.49 31.55 4.13
CA VAL A 342 32.45 31.41 3.03
C VAL A 342 33.28 32.69 2.87
N ASP A 343 34.60 32.58 2.85
CA ASP A 343 35.49 33.73 2.60
C ASP A 343 35.88 33.83 1.11
N LEU A 344 34.92 34.28 0.30
CA LEU A 344 35.09 34.58 -1.13
C LEU A 344 35.21 36.09 -1.35
N SER A 345 36.24 36.47 -2.09
CA SER A 345 36.60 37.84 -2.43
C SER A 345 36.82 37.92 -3.94
N TYR A 346 36.11 38.83 -4.59
CA TYR A 346 36.05 38.93 -6.05
C TYR A 346 36.76 40.21 -6.51
N PRO A 347 37.78 40.14 -7.39
CA PRO A 347 38.46 41.34 -7.86
C PRO A 347 37.50 42.22 -8.68
N LYS A 348 37.55 43.54 -8.44
CA LYS A 348 36.92 44.53 -9.32
C LYS A 348 37.94 45.06 -10.30
N TYR A 349 37.54 45.12 -11.56
CA TYR A 349 38.24 45.87 -12.58
C TYR A 349 37.44 47.12 -12.89
N GLY A 350 38.14 48.22 -13.07
CA GLY A 350 37.58 49.49 -13.51
C GLY A 350 38.62 50.25 -14.31
N ILE A 351 38.28 51.47 -14.71
CA ILE A 351 39.16 52.34 -15.47
C ILE A 351 39.49 53.57 -14.62
N ASP A 352 40.78 53.91 -14.57
CA ASP A 352 41.25 55.19 -14.06
C ASP A 352 41.97 55.97 -15.17
N LYS A 353 42.11 57.28 -15.00
CA LYS A 353 42.84 58.15 -15.94
C LYS A 353 44.20 58.50 -15.36
N ASP A 354 45.25 58.12 -16.09
CA ASP A 354 46.60 58.57 -15.77
C ASP A 354 46.72 60.08 -16.01
N ALA A 355 46.95 60.85 -14.93
CA ALA A 355 47.04 62.30 -14.97
C ALA A 355 48.24 62.84 -15.78
N ALA A 356 49.25 62.01 -16.07
CA ALA A 356 50.41 62.40 -16.86
C ALA A 356 50.24 62.17 -18.37
N SER A 357 49.55 61.10 -18.77
CA SER A 357 49.35 60.72 -20.19
C SER A 357 47.93 61.00 -20.72
N ASN A 358 46.97 61.25 -19.83
CA ASN A 358 45.53 61.34 -20.11
C ASN A 358 44.92 60.03 -20.68
N GLU A 359 45.67 58.92 -20.63
CA GLU A 359 45.21 57.59 -21.03
C GLU A 359 44.28 56.96 -19.99
N GLN A 360 43.29 56.21 -20.47
CA GLN A 360 42.45 55.35 -19.65
C GLN A 360 43.14 53.99 -19.46
N ARG A 361 43.33 53.57 -18.21
CA ARG A 361 44.03 52.32 -17.86
C ARG A 361 43.21 51.44 -16.93
N VAL A 362 43.30 50.12 -17.14
CA VAL A 362 42.59 49.12 -16.31
C VAL A 362 43.23 49.05 -14.92
N VAL A 363 42.47 49.39 -13.89
CA VAL A 363 42.89 49.36 -12.48
C VAL A 363 42.16 48.28 -11.68
N ASN A 364 42.75 47.90 -10.55
CA ASN A 364 42.08 47.13 -9.52
C ASN A 364 41.23 48.08 -8.66
N SER A 365 39.91 48.03 -8.82
CA SER A 365 38.96 48.90 -8.08
C SER A 365 38.57 48.30 -6.71
N GLY A 366 39.52 47.61 -6.07
CA GLY A 366 39.31 46.83 -4.85
C GLY A 366 38.64 45.48 -5.12
N ASN A 367 38.16 44.82 -4.06
CA ASN A 367 37.43 43.56 -4.16
C ASN A 367 35.98 43.71 -3.68
N ASP A 368 35.03 43.10 -4.38
CA ASP A 368 33.76 42.72 -3.74
C ASP A 368 34.04 41.53 -2.82
N ASN A 369 34.16 41.82 -1.53
CA ASN A 369 34.03 40.80 -0.51
C ASN A 369 32.55 40.41 -0.45
N MET A 370 32.24 39.19 -0.87
CA MET A 370 30.89 38.66 -0.66
C MET A 370 30.59 38.70 0.84
N LYS A 371 29.34 38.95 1.23
CA LYS A 371 28.95 38.83 2.64
C LYS A 371 29.36 37.43 3.09
N ARG A 372 30.26 37.35 4.08
CA ARG A 372 30.85 36.06 4.51
C ARG A 372 29.78 35.04 4.92
N ILE A 373 28.62 35.51 5.36
CA ILE A 373 27.45 34.71 5.72
C ILE A 373 26.44 34.77 4.56
N ASN A 374 26.13 33.61 3.95
CA ASN A 374 25.23 33.48 2.81
C ASN A 374 24.07 32.52 3.11
N ILE A 375 22.90 32.81 2.55
CA ILE A 375 21.75 31.88 2.56
C ILE A 375 21.84 30.99 1.33
N THR A 376 21.66 29.69 1.55
CA THR A 376 21.98 28.64 0.58
C THR A 376 20.89 27.58 0.56
N GLY A 377 20.52 27.11 -0.63
CA GLY A 377 19.75 25.88 -0.81
C GLY A 377 20.70 24.69 -0.82
N MET A 378 20.37 23.63 -0.09
CA MET A 378 21.22 22.46 0.09
C MET A 378 20.43 21.17 -0.12
N ILE A 379 21.10 20.14 -0.64
CA ILE A 379 20.59 18.76 -0.72
C ILE A 379 21.56 17.89 0.06
N ASN A 380 21.09 17.37 1.20
CA ASN A 380 21.84 16.45 2.05
C ASN A 380 21.48 15.01 1.68
N TYR A 381 22.47 14.22 1.28
CA TYR A 381 22.35 12.78 1.11
C TYR A 381 22.68 12.11 2.45
N ASN A 382 21.67 11.97 3.31
CA ASN A 382 21.79 11.47 4.68
C ASN A 382 21.95 9.95 4.73
N TYR A 383 23.03 9.48 5.35
CA TYR A 383 23.30 8.06 5.50
C TYR A 383 22.34 7.41 6.51
N PHE A 384 21.62 6.37 6.08
CA PHE A 384 20.68 5.65 6.93
C PHE A 384 21.43 4.78 7.95
N ILE A 385 21.21 5.10 9.24
CA ILE A 385 21.64 4.33 10.40
C ILE A 385 20.39 4.11 11.28
N GLN A 386 19.97 2.86 11.41
CA GLN A 386 18.76 2.50 12.17
C GLN A 386 18.91 2.90 13.65
N ASN A 387 17.86 3.47 14.23
CA ASN A 387 17.78 3.92 15.63
C ASN A 387 18.84 4.97 16.05
N SER A 388 19.45 5.69 15.09
CA SER A 388 20.41 6.75 15.39
C SER A 388 19.76 8.11 15.62
N GLN A 389 20.39 8.95 16.45
CA GLN A 389 20.11 10.39 16.50
C GLN A 389 21.09 11.22 15.66
N VAL A 390 22.15 10.59 15.12
CA VAL A 390 23.19 11.24 14.32
C VAL A 390 23.34 10.55 12.97
N HIS A 391 23.24 11.31 11.89
CA HIS A 391 23.38 10.81 10.52
C HIS A 391 24.48 11.60 9.79
N PRO A 392 25.56 10.96 9.30
CA PRO A 392 26.49 11.62 8.41
C PRO A 392 25.87 11.82 7.03
N PHE A 393 26.20 12.91 6.35
CA PHE A 393 25.70 13.20 5.00
C PHE A 393 26.78 13.71 4.05
N VAL A 394 26.56 13.49 2.76
CA VAL A 394 27.23 14.21 1.67
C VAL A 394 26.31 15.34 1.21
N GLN A 395 26.86 16.51 0.90
CA GLN A 395 26.08 17.71 0.57
C GLN A 395 26.46 18.26 -0.80
N LEU A 396 25.41 18.62 -1.56
CA LEU A 396 25.48 19.57 -2.67
C LEU A 396 24.66 20.81 -2.31
N GLY A 397 25.02 21.99 -2.80
CA GLY A 397 24.24 23.20 -2.55
C GLY A 397 24.56 24.36 -3.48
N ALA A 398 23.68 25.37 -3.45
CA ALA A 398 23.78 26.60 -4.21
C ALA A 398 23.49 27.83 -3.33
N GLY A 399 24.36 28.83 -3.39
CA GLY A 399 24.14 30.13 -2.74
C GLY A 399 23.32 31.07 -3.62
N ALA A 400 22.26 31.63 -3.05
CA ALA A 400 21.29 32.49 -3.76
C ALA A 400 21.79 33.94 -3.91
N ASN A 401 23.02 34.11 -4.41
CA ASN A 401 23.60 35.41 -4.72
C ASN A 401 23.52 35.69 -6.23
N ILE A 402 22.85 36.78 -6.62
CA ILE A 402 22.46 37.06 -8.01
C ILE A 402 23.70 37.32 -8.89
N ASP A 403 24.68 38.06 -8.39
CA ASP A 403 25.86 38.45 -9.16
C ASP A 403 26.93 37.34 -9.29
N PHE A 404 26.94 36.41 -8.32
CA PHE A 404 27.98 35.41 -8.13
C PHE A 404 27.41 34.11 -7.54
N PRO A 405 26.82 33.21 -8.36
CA PRO A 405 26.26 31.95 -7.88
C PRO A 405 27.36 31.05 -7.30
N VAL A 406 27.18 30.64 -6.04
CA VAL A 406 28.17 29.83 -5.30
C VAL A 406 27.74 28.37 -5.29
N LEU A 407 28.54 27.48 -5.87
CA LEU A 407 28.39 26.03 -5.74
C LEU A 407 29.04 25.55 -4.44
N LEU A 408 28.33 24.73 -3.66
CA LEU A 408 28.83 24.07 -2.45
C LEU A 408 28.90 22.55 -2.67
N ILE A 409 30.02 21.94 -2.30
CA ILE A 409 30.21 20.48 -2.25
C ILE A 409 30.92 20.14 -0.93
N GLY A 410 30.34 19.26 -0.13
CA GLY A 410 30.88 18.93 1.18
C GLY A 410 30.24 17.73 1.84
N GLY A 411 30.34 17.67 3.16
CA GLY A 411 29.66 16.69 4.00
C GLY A 411 29.43 17.22 5.41
N GLY A 412 28.80 16.43 6.26
CA GLY A 412 28.43 16.89 7.59
C GLY A 412 27.76 15.86 8.47
N LEU A 413 27.25 16.33 9.61
CA LEU A 413 26.50 15.56 10.60
C LEU A 413 25.15 16.24 10.89
N ARG A 414 24.07 15.46 10.74
CA ARG A 414 22.68 15.82 11.05
C ARG A 414 22.30 15.23 12.40
N PHE A 415 21.84 16.07 13.31
CA PHE A 415 21.47 15.75 14.69
C PHE A 415 19.96 15.89 14.91
N ASN A 416 19.35 14.85 15.46
CA ASN A 416 17.94 14.81 15.87
C ASN A 416 17.82 15.02 17.38
N PHE A 417 17.21 16.12 17.81
CA PHE A 417 16.94 16.36 19.23
C PHE A 417 15.53 15.93 19.64
N VAL A 418 15.37 15.55 20.90
CA VAL A 418 14.07 15.27 21.51
C VAL A 418 13.20 16.54 21.40
N GLY A 419 11.97 16.38 20.91
CA GLY A 419 11.08 17.50 20.55
C GLY A 419 11.04 17.83 19.06
N GLY A 420 11.82 17.17 18.20
CA GLY A 420 11.72 17.27 16.74
C GLY A 420 12.51 18.42 16.11
N SER A 421 13.20 19.23 16.92
CA SER A 421 14.21 20.18 16.44
C SER A 421 15.38 19.43 15.79
N ARG A 422 15.77 19.87 14.60
CA ARG A 422 16.90 19.31 13.83
C ARG A 422 17.96 20.37 13.57
N LEU A 423 19.21 19.95 13.68
CA LEU A 423 20.39 20.78 13.44
C LEU A 423 21.36 19.99 12.58
N ALA A 424 21.90 20.59 11.52
CA ALA A 424 22.96 19.99 10.73
C ALA A 424 24.15 20.94 10.60
N PHE A 425 25.35 20.40 10.85
CA PHE A 425 26.62 21.07 10.61
C PHE A 425 27.26 20.48 9.37
N ALA A 426 27.69 21.34 8.44
CA ALA A 426 28.34 20.96 7.19
C ALA A 426 29.70 21.64 7.04
N GLY A 427 30.60 21.02 6.30
CA GLY A 427 31.86 21.62 5.86
C GLY A 427 32.32 21.02 4.54
N GLY A 428 33.09 21.79 3.77
CA GLY A 428 33.55 21.35 2.46
C GLY A 428 34.15 22.49 1.64
N ILE A 429 34.04 22.39 0.33
CA ILE A 429 34.49 23.41 -0.62
C ILE A 429 33.33 24.18 -1.23
N ALA A 430 33.53 25.50 -1.30
CA ALA A 430 32.71 26.44 -2.03
C ALA A 430 33.50 26.97 -3.23
N SER A 431 32.86 27.11 -4.38
CA SER A 431 33.41 27.79 -5.54
C SER A 431 32.34 28.66 -6.19
N SER A 432 32.77 29.62 -7.02
CA SER A 432 31.90 30.57 -7.71
C SER A 432 32.51 30.93 -9.06
N TRP A 433 31.68 31.42 -9.98
CA TRP A 433 32.14 31.98 -11.23
C TRP A 433 32.54 33.44 -11.01
N ILE A 434 33.82 33.74 -11.16
CA ILE A 434 34.38 35.06 -10.91
C ILE A 434 34.69 35.77 -12.21
N LYS A 435 34.46 37.09 -12.22
CA LYS A 435 34.89 37.97 -13.29
C LYS A 435 36.42 38.03 -13.28
N SER A 436 37.03 37.72 -14.42
CA SER A 436 38.47 37.73 -14.66
C SER A 436 38.73 38.35 -16.03
N LEU A 437 39.90 38.95 -16.23
CA LEU A 437 40.33 39.45 -17.53
C LEU A 437 40.83 38.27 -18.40
N ASP A 438 40.63 38.39 -19.71
CA ASP A 438 40.93 37.36 -20.72
C ASP A 438 42.25 37.70 -21.41
N LYS A 439 42.35 38.93 -21.92
CA LYS A 439 43.51 39.45 -22.66
C LYS A 439 44.10 40.70 -22.00
N LEU A 440 43.27 41.51 -21.35
CA LEU A 440 43.71 42.70 -20.64
C LEU A 440 44.43 42.34 -19.33
N LYS A 441 45.32 43.23 -18.89
CA LYS A 441 46.04 43.14 -17.62
C LYS A 441 45.92 44.45 -16.87
N LEU A 442 46.08 44.42 -15.55
CA LEU A 442 46.19 45.64 -14.75
C LEU A 442 47.29 46.56 -15.32
N GLY A 443 46.99 47.84 -15.50
CA GLY A 443 47.85 48.84 -16.14
C GLY A 443 47.73 48.94 -17.67
N SER A 444 46.99 48.04 -18.33
CA SER A 444 46.77 48.10 -19.80
C SER A 444 45.93 49.32 -20.17
N VAL A 445 46.28 49.97 -21.28
CA VAL A 445 45.49 51.07 -21.87
C VAL A 445 44.24 50.48 -22.54
N VAL A 446 43.10 51.17 -22.38
CA VAL A 446 41.80 50.85 -23.00
C VAL A 446 41.15 52.14 -23.51
N ASN A 447 40.33 52.05 -24.56
CA ASN A 447 39.68 53.22 -25.15
C ASN A 447 38.37 53.56 -24.43
N SER A 448 37.69 52.56 -23.87
CA SER A 448 36.37 52.70 -23.24
C SER A 448 36.10 51.64 -22.17
N GLN A 449 35.06 51.87 -21.36
CA GLN A 449 34.50 50.86 -20.45
C GLN A 449 33.97 49.62 -21.21
N ALA A 450 33.50 49.78 -22.45
CA ALA A 450 33.03 48.65 -23.25
C ALA A 450 34.19 47.72 -23.66
N ASP A 451 35.40 48.25 -23.86
CA ASP A 451 36.61 47.44 -24.10
C ASP A 451 36.83 46.49 -22.90
N LEU A 452 36.80 47.05 -21.68
CA LEU A 452 36.97 46.33 -20.43
C LEU A 452 35.84 45.30 -20.19
N ASP A 453 34.58 45.72 -20.34
CA ASP A 453 33.43 44.83 -20.18
C ASP A 453 33.44 43.68 -21.22
N SER A 454 33.95 43.92 -22.43
CA SER A 454 34.08 42.90 -23.48
C SER A 454 35.21 41.89 -23.23
N ASP A 455 36.22 42.23 -22.41
CA ASP A 455 37.30 41.32 -22.04
C ASP A 455 36.98 40.46 -20.81
N ILE A 456 36.02 40.89 -19.97
CA ILE A 456 35.61 40.13 -18.79
C ILE A 456 35.06 38.75 -19.17
N ARG A 457 35.58 37.71 -18.52
CA ARG A 457 35.09 36.32 -18.59
C ARG A 457 34.74 35.81 -17.22
N TYR A 458 33.76 34.92 -17.16
CA TYR A 458 33.42 34.16 -15.97
C TYR A 458 34.30 32.91 -15.90
N GLN A 459 35.35 32.95 -15.07
CA GLN A 459 36.25 31.84 -14.80
C GLN A 459 35.87 31.18 -13.47
N PHE A 460 36.09 29.87 -13.32
CA PHE A 460 35.80 29.16 -12.07
C PHE A 460 36.87 29.48 -11.02
N ALA A 461 36.45 29.96 -9.85
CA ALA A 461 37.38 30.33 -8.78
C ALA A 461 38.17 29.11 -8.25
N LYS A 462 39.33 29.38 -7.63
CA LYS A 462 39.97 28.39 -6.76
C LYS A 462 39.04 28.13 -5.56
N PRO A 463 38.72 26.87 -5.23
CA PRO A 463 37.79 26.57 -4.14
C PRO A 463 38.27 27.11 -2.80
N LYS A 464 37.31 27.52 -1.98
CA LYS A 464 37.49 27.99 -0.59
C LYS A 464 36.80 27.04 0.37
N VAL A 465 37.32 26.90 1.59
CA VAL A 465 36.62 26.13 2.64
C VAL A 465 35.35 26.88 3.07
N TYR A 466 34.25 26.16 3.26
CA TYR A 466 33.05 26.67 3.93
C TYR A 466 32.72 25.89 5.20
N PHE A 467 31.97 26.55 6.07
CA PHE A 467 31.29 25.94 7.21
C PHE A 467 29.80 26.32 7.17
N GLY A 468 28.90 25.35 7.29
CA GLY A 468 27.46 25.53 7.13
C GLY A 468 26.67 25.09 8.36
N VAL A 469 25.64 25.85 8.72
CA VAL A 469 24.66 25.49 9.74
C VAL A 469 23.26 25.50 9.13
N GLN A 470 22.48 24.45 9.39
CA GLN A 470 21.11 24.27 8.90
C GLN A 470 20.20 23.92 10.08
N PHE A 471 18.96 24.41 10.07
CA PHE A 471 18.01 24.20 11.17
C PHE A 471 16.57 24.06 10.66
N GLY A 472 15.77 23.22 11.32
CA GLY A 472 14.30 23.24 11.18
C GLY A 472 13.72 22.70 9.86
N PHE A 473 14.48 21.90 9.12
CA PHE A 473 14.05 21.15 7.93
C PHE A 473 13.19 19.93 8.33
#